data_AF-A0A3M6VW74-F1
#
_entry.id   AF-A0A3M6VW74-F1
#
_cell.length_a   1.000
_cell.length_b   1.000
_cell.length_c   1.000
_cell.angle_alpha   90.00
_cell.angle_beta   90.00
_cell.angle_gamma   90.00
#
_symmetry.space_group_name_H-M   'P 1'
#
loop_
_entity.id
_entity.type
_entity.pdbx_description
1 polymer ?
#
loop_
_entity_poly.entity_id
_entity_poly.type
_entity_poly.pdbx_seq_one_letter_code
_entity_poly.pdbx_strand_id
1 'polypeptide(L)'
;GRRGDLSDIDREFDRIGENIRQRDPDFDELSVRRKAGQIAKYLRSENLVGNPNEENYHALRNNFISMALFEEPHTSLPLQSVAIYCAVARRLGVNARPSNYPHHVHAVIEAPSTHTLDGKPRPITHPPRPDNDDQPPDETEIMHMDPWRSSTETPRSDLLTRLIQMGIPPSHHPHCLAATSNLEIALRTGRNLMNSVSEARDLAHTGVSTSTPTPNIDAAWYSMLWSMFILGESSAASALHRRRQILPYLIEHYQAHFPEDLGLIERIVPPLLEGQREWHVLLHLITTARKVDRNARAPCYRAGVRGPVGGDVEEGLEKSSSSSASSSPGPPSSSLPYAPGGPGNPDAPPTGPERGPEGEGQGGRGGGRRDPLAAATAAVTWKIGTYFRHKRYRYAGIVIGWDTSCGAEPAWIEQMRVDDLPRGRHQPFFNV
;
A
#
# COMPACT_ATOMS: atom_id res chain seq x y z
N GLY A 1 10.49 -0.33 2.53
CA GLY A 1 11.16 0.58 1.58
C GLY A 1 12.39 1.17 2.25
N ARG A 2 13.37 1.69 1.50
CA ARG A 2 14.62 2.25 2.09
C ARG A 2 14.41 3.57 2.84
N ARG A 3 13.26 4.24 2.65
CA ARG A 3 12.74 5.43 3.36
C ARG A 3 11.20 5.41 3.31
N GLY A 4 10.54 6.13 4.21
CA GLY A 4 9.10 6.36 4.22
C GLY A 4 8.29 5.57 5.24
N ASP A 5 8.93 4.94 6.22
CA ASP A 5 8.21 4.42 7.39
C ASP A 5 7.75 5.54 8.34
N LEU A 6 7.01 5.20 9.39
CA LEU A 6 6.51 6.21 10.34
C LEU A 6 7.64 6.98 11.04
N SER A 7 8.77 6.33 11.31
CA SER A 7 9.92 6.97 11.96
C SER A 7 10.65 7.90 10.99
N ASP A 8 10.74 7.53 9.72
CA ASP A 8 11.28 8.40 8.66
C ASP A 8 10.43 9.65 8.49
N ILE A 9 9.10 9.49 8.43
CA ILE A 9 8.14 10.60 8.32
C ILE A 9 8.27 11.54 9.53
N ASP A 10 8.36 10.98 10.74
CA ASP A 10 8.45 11.76 11.97
C ASP A 10 9.74 12.61 12.01
N ARG A 11 10.88 12.01 11.68
CA ARG A 11 12.17 12.71 11.55
C ARG A 11 12.16 13.75 10.44
N GLU A 12 11.47 13.48 9.34
CA GLU A 12 11.37 14.43 8.23
C GLU A 12 10.57 15.67 8.64
N PHE A 13 9.47 15.50 9.39
CA PHE A 13 8.74 16.64 9.94
C PHE A 13 9.59 17.45 10.94
N ASP A 14 10.40 16.80 11.78
CA ASP A 14 11.34 17.49 12.67
C ASP A 14 12.38 18.29 11.87
N ARG A 15 12.98 17.66 10.85
CA ARG A 15 13.95 18.29 9.94
C ARG A 15 13.36 19.52 9.26
N ILE A 16 12.12 19.42 8.76
CA ILE A 16 11.41 20.54 8.13
C ILE A 16 11.20 21.68 9.13
N GLY A 17 10.76 21.36 10.35
CA GLY A 17 10.60 22.36 11.41
C GLY A 17 11.90 23.09 11.74
N GLU A 18 13.00 22.35 11.85
CA GLU A 18 14.32 22.93 12.10
C GLU A 18 14.79 23.83 10.94
N ASN A 19 14.58 23.42 9.69
CA ASN A 19 14.94 24.25 8.54
C ASN A 19 14.14 25.56 8.48
N ILE A 20 12.89 25.57 8.95
CA ILE A 20 12.08 26.79 9.06
C ILE A 20 12.74 27.76 10.05
N ARG A 21 13.13 27.30 11.25
CA ARG A 21 13.84 28.14 12.24
C ARG A 21 15.19 28.62 11.72
N GLN A 22 15.94 27.79 10.99
CA GLN A 22 17.21 28.20 10.40
C GLN A 22 17.05 29.28 9.33
N ARG A 23 15.95 29.25 8.57
CA ARG A 23 15.66 30.21 7.51
C ARG A 23 15.04 31.51 8.01
N ASP A 24 14.38 31.47 9.16
CA ASP A 24 13.75 32.61 9.83
C ASP A 24 14.18 32.63 11.31
N PRO A 25 15.32 33.25 11.66
CA PRO A 25 15.87 33.22 13.02
C PRO A 25 14.93 33.80 14.09
N ASP A 26 14.08 34.74 13.70
CA ASP A 26 13.11 35.38 14.59
C ASP A 26 11.76 34.65 14.60
N PHE A 27 11.68 33.47 13.97
CA PHE A 27 10.44 32.71 13.80
C PHE A 27 9.71 32.51 15.13
N ASP A 28 10.43 32.16 16.18
CA ASP A 28 9.83 31.83 17.47
C ASP A 28 9.23 33.05 18.17
N GLU A 29 9.64 34.27 17.81
CA GLU A 29 9.11 35.55 18.31
C GLU A 29 7.82 35.99 17.59
N LEU A 30 7.51 35.38 16.44
CA LEU A 30 6.35 35.72 15.65
C LEU A 30 5.03 35.34 16.37
N SER A 31 3.99 36.12 16.10
CA SER A 31 2.62 35.77 16.50
C SER A 31 2.15 34.46 15.84
N VAL A 32 1.16 33.79 16.42
CA VAL A 32 0.60 32.54 15.87
C VAL A 32 0.15 32.72 14.43
N ARG A 33 -0.52 33.84 14.11
CA ARG A 33 -0.95 34.17 12.74
C ARG A 33 0.22 34.27 11.77
N ARG A 34 1.31 34.92 12.19
CA ARG A 34 2.52 35.08 11.38
C ARG A 34 3.27 33.75 11.20
N LYS A 35 3.41 32.95 12.26
CA LYS A 35 3.98 31.59 12.20
C LYS A 35 3.22 30.73 11.20
N ALA A 36 1.89 30.72 11.27
CA ALA A 36 1.04 29.95 10.36
C ALA A 36 1.31 30.29 8.88
N GLY A 37 1.38 31.59 8.55
CA GLY A 37 1.72 32.06 7.21
C GLY A 37 3.14 31.66 6.77
N GLN A 38 4.15 31.80 7.63
CA GLN A 38 5.54 31.46 7.30
C GLN A 38 5.73 29.95 7.09
N ILE A 39 5.08 29.11 7.90
CA ILE A 39 5.11 27.65 7.71
C ILE A 39 4.53 27.29 6.33
N ALA A 40 3.35 27.82 5.99
CA ALA A 40 2.72 27.53 4.70
C ALA A 40 3.58 28.04 3.54
N LYS A 41 4.19 29.22 3.68
CA LYS A 41 5.11 29.79 2.68
C LYS A 41 6.33 28.89 2.45
N TYR A 42 6.97 28.43 3.52
CA TYR A 42 8.12 27.54 3.45
C TYR A 42 7.75 26.21 2.78
N LEU A 43 6.69 25.54 3.24
CA LEU A 43 6.28 24.25 2.70
C LEU A 43 5.96 24.35 1.20
N ARG A 44 5.36 25.46 0.75
CA ARG A 44 5.11 25.69 -0.67
C ARG A 44 6.40 25.97 -1.46
N SER A 45 7.32 26.76 -0.92
CA SER A 45 8.58 27.07 -1.63
C SER A 45 9.48 25.85 -1.79
N GLU A 46 9.42 24.90 -0.85
CA GLU A 46 10.17 23.65 -0.90
C GLU A 46 9.41 22.52 -1.61
N ASN A 47 8.28 22.80 -2.26
CA ASN A 47 7.41 21.81 -2.91
C ASN A 47 7.03 20.64 -1.99
N LEU A 48 6.61 20.92 -0.76
CA LEU A 48 6.21 19.91 0.23
C LEU A 48 4.69 19.84 0.45
N VAL A 49 3.92 20.69 -0.23
CA VAL A 49 2.46 20.71 -0.24
C VAL A 49 1.94 21.16 -1.61
N GLY A 50 0.67 20.87 -1.89
CA GLY A 50 0.00 21.20 -3.13
C GLY A 50 0.06 20.08 -4.16
N ASN A 51 -0.42 20.39 -5.36
CA ASN A 51 -0.24 19.55 -6.53
C ASN A 51 0.08 20.44 -7.74
N PRO A 52 1.27 20.33 -8.35
CA PRO A 52 1.64 21.10 -9.53
C PRO A 52 0.90 20.67 -10.80
N ASN A 53 0.29 19.47 -10.85
CA ASN A 53 -0.43 18.97 -12.02
C ASN A 53 -1.87 18.54 -11.67
N GLU A 54 -2.84 19.31 -12.15
CA GLU A 54 -4.27 19.04 -11.94
C GLU A 54 -4.76 17.76 -12.63
N GLU A 55 -4.13 17.33 -13.73
CA GLU A 55 -4.50 16.10 -14.44
C GLU A 55 -4.29 14.84 -13.58
N ASN A 56 -3.34 14.90 -12.65
CA ASN A 56 -3.02 13.81 -11.75
C ASN A 56 -3.69 13.97 -10.38
N TYR A 57 -4.73 14.81 -10.25
CA TYR A 57 -5.38 15.08 -8.96
C TYR A 57 -5.81 13.81 -8.23
N HIS A 58 -6.46 12.88 -8.92
CA HIS A 58 -6.96 11.63 -8.34
C HIS A 58 -5.94 10.48 -8.28
N ALA A 59 -4.70 10.73 -8.72
CA ALA A 59 -3.65 9.71 -8.74
C ALA A 59 -3.48 9.07 -7.35
N LEU A 60 -3.41 7.73 -7.33
CA LEU A 60 -3.37 6.94 -6.10
C LEU A 60 -2.26 7.38 -5.14
N ARG A 61 -1.08 7.77 -5.68
CA ARG A 61 0.06 8.25 -4.89
C ARG A 61 -0.25 9.47 -4.01
N ASN A 62 -1.19 10.32 -4.43
CA ASN A 62 -1.52 11.56 -3.72
C ASN A 62 -2.19 11.32 -2.36
N ASN A 63 -2.58 10.08 -2.05
CA ASN A 63 -3.13 9.68 -0.77
C ASN A 63 -2.05 9.36 0.29
N PHE A 64 -0.77 9.27 -0.09
CA PHE A 64 0.30 8.80 0.78
C PHE A 64 1.28 9.92 1.16
N ILE A 65 1.34 10.23 2.46
CA ILE A 65 2.26 11.24 3.01
C ILE A 65 3.72 10.86 2.73
N SER A 66 4.08 9.58 2.85
CA SER A 66 5.45 9.11 2.58
C SER A 66 5.89 9.42 1.15
N MET A 67 5.04 9.17 0.17
CA MET A 67 5.36 9.47 -1.23
C MET A 67 5.43 10.97 -1.46
N ALA A 68 4.53 11.74 -0.86
CA ALA A 68 4.57 13.20 -0.94
C ALA A 68 5.88 13.79 -0.35
N LEU A 69 6.42 13.20 0.71
CA LEU A 69 7.65 13.69 1.35
C LEU A 69 8.95 13.21 0.69
N PHE A 70 8.96 12.00 0.13
CA PHE A 70 10.22 11.34 -0.25
C PHE A 70 10.36 11.03 -1.74
N GLU A 71 9.35 11.31 -2.55
CA GLU A 71 9.36 11.04 -3.99
C GLU A 71 9.06 12.27 -4.83
N GLU A 72 9.91 12.52 -5.82
CA GLU A 72 9.75 13.61 -6.77
C GLU A 72 9.01 13.14 -8.05
N PRO A 73 8.17 14.00 -8.67
CA PRO A 73 7.74 15.30 -8.16
C PRO A 73 6.78 15.15 -6.97
N HIS A 74 6.81 16.11 -6.04
CA HIS A 74 5.79 16.21 -4.99
C HIS A 74 4.40 16.38 -5.59
N THR A 75 3.48 15.50 -5.20
CA THR A 75 2.04 15.64 -5.49
C THR A 75 1.25 15.14 -4.28
N SER A 76 0.21 15.87 -3.89
CA SER A 76 -0.67 15.44 -2.80
C SER A 76 -2.10 15.99 -2.94
N LEU A 77 -3.05 15.28 -2.34
CA LEU A 77 -4.40 15.80 -2.17
C LEU A 77 -4.42 16.89 -1.08
N PRO A 78 -5.46 17.74 -1.05
CA PRO A 78 -5.62 18.75 0.00
C PRO A 78 -5.51 18.20 1.43
N LEU A 79 -6.07 17.01 1.66
CA LEU A 79 -6.02 16.35 2.97
C LEU A 79 -4.58 16.06 3.40
N GLN A 80 -3.77 15.48 2.52
CA GLN A 80 -2.38 15.12 2.79
C GLN A 80 -1.52 16.37 2.98
N SER A 81 -1.72 17.40 2.15
CA SER A 81 -1.06 18.70 2.32
C SER A 81 -1.37 19.35 3.67
N VAL A 82 -2.64 19.35 4.09
CA VAL A 82 -3.03 19.87 5.41
C VAL A 82 -2.47 19.00 6.53
N ALA A 83 -2.43 17.68 6.38
CA ALA A 83 -1.84 16.79 7.37
C ALA A 83 -0.33 17.07 7.57
N ILE A 84 0.42 17.25 6.48
CA ILE A 84 1.84 17.65 6.50
C ILE A 84 1.99 19.01 7.21
N TYR A 85 1.22 20.02 6.78
CA TYR A 85 1.23 21.34 7.41
C TYR A 85 0.96 21.28 8.91
N CYS A 86 -0.10 20.58 9.35
CA CYS A 86 -0.45 20.45 10.75
C CYS A 86 0.61 19.69 11.56
N ALA A 87 1.30 18.70 10.97
CA ALA A 87 2.37 17.97 11.63
C ALA A 87 3.62 18.83 11.87
N VAL A 88 3.98 19.67 10.89
CA VAL A 88 5.10 20.62 10.99
C VAL A 88 4.75 21.79 11.91
N ALA A 89 3.56 22.37 11.77
CA ALA A 89 3.09 23.49 12.58
C ALA A 89 3.10 23.18 14.08
N ARG A 90 2.68 21.97 14.48
CA ARG A 90 2.69 21.53 15.88
C ARG A 90 4.11 21.41 16.46
N ARG A 91 5.10 21.02 15.67
CA ARG A 91 6.53 21.00 16.07
C ARG A 91 7.10 22.40 16.30
N LEU A 92 6.47 23.38 15.66
CA LEU A 92 6.80 24.80 15.74
C LEU A 92 5.91 25.55 16.75
N GLY A 93 5.21 24.82 17.62
CA GLY A 93 4.40 25.40 18.69
C GLY A 93 3.07 26.02 18.24
N VAL A 94 2.64 25.77 17.00
CA VAL A 94 1.34 26.22 16.49
C VAL A 94 0.31 25.11 16.63
N ASN A 95 -0.77 25.35 17.38
CA ASN A 95 -1.86 24.40 17.53
C ASN A 95 -2.71 24.36 16.24
N ALA A 96 -2.31 23.47 15.32
CA ALA A 96 -2.95 23.28 14.02
C ALA A 96 -3.59 21.90 13.91
N ARG A 97 -4.84 21.85 13.45
CA ARG A 97 -5.61 20.62 13.21
C ARG A 97 -6.36 20.70 11.88
N PRO A 98 -6.55 19.59 11.17
CA PRO A 98 -7.40 19.58 9.97
C PRO A 98 -8.87 19.91 10.31
N SER A 99 -9.61 20.47 9.37
CA SER A 99 -11.08 20.63 9.46
C SER A 99 -11.83 19.50 8.77
N ASN A 100 -13.12 19.37 9.08
CA ASN A 100 -14.01 18.47 8.36
C ASN A 100 -14.80 19.16 7.23
N TYR A 101 -14.18 20.11 6.53
CA TYR A 101 -14.81 20.84 5.44
C TYR A 101 -15.15 19.89 4.26
N PRO A 102 -16.30 20.04 3.57
CA PRO A 102 -16.67 19.16 2.46
C PRO A 102 -15.84 19.42 1.19
N HIS A 103 -15.53 18.35 0.44
CA HIS A 103 -14.73 18.33 -0.81
C HIS A 103 -13.30 18.89 -0.76
N HIS A 104 -12.92 19.61 0.30
CA HIS A 104 -11.57 20.13 0.55
C HIS A 104 -11.21 19.92 2.02
N VAL A 105 -9.97 20.23 2.42
CA VAL A 105 -9.58 20.23 3.84
C VAL A 105 -8.81 21.53 4.08
N HIS A 106 -9.07 22.17 5.22
CA HIS A 106 -8.33 23.36 5.66
C HIS A 106 -7.64 23.03 6.98
N ALA A 107 -6.53 23.70 7.27
CA ALA A 107 -5.98 23.70 8.62
C ALA A 107 -6.72 24.75 9.45
N VAL A 108 -7.14 24.36 10.66
CA VAL A 108 -7.68 25.21 11.71
C VAL A 108 -6.56 25.47 12.70
N ILE A 109 -6.21 26.73 12.89
CA ILE A 109 -5.18 27.16 13.84
C ILE A 109 -5.90 27.83 15.00
N GLU A 110 -5.65 27.31 16.20
CA GLU A 110 -6.25 27.78 17.44
C GLU A 110 -5.24 28.66 18.21
N ALA A 111 -5.71 29.81 18.69
CA ALA A 111 -4.94 30.65 19.59
C ALA A 111 -4.74 29.95 20.95
N PRO A 112 -3.63 30.22 21.66
CA PRO A 112 -3.51 29.80 23.06
C PRO A 112 -4.56 30.51 23.92
N SER A 113 -4.92 29.91 25.06
CA SER A 113 -5.93 30.49 25.98
C SER A 113 -5.56 31.87 26.54
N THR A 114 -4.28 32.22 26.53
CA THR A 114 -3.74 33.43 27.15
C THR A 114 -3.52 34.60 26.18
N HIS A 115 -3.49 34.36 24.86
CA HIS A 115 -3.18 35.37 23.85
C HIS A 115 -4.04 35.21 22.60
N THR A 116 -4.28 36.30 21.87
CA THR A 116 -4.89 36.27 20.54
C THR A 116 -3.95 35.66 19.50
N LEU A 117 -4.47 35.35 18.32
CA LEU A 117 -3.64 34.91 17.18
C LEU A 117 -2.54 35.91 16.81
N ASP A 118 -2.76 37.19 17.12
CA ASP A 118 -1.83 38.31 16.86
C ASP A 118 -0.90 38.60 18.05
N GLY A 119 -0.94 37.79 19.11
CA GLY A 119 -0.01 37.88 20.26
C GLY A 119 -0.43 38.90 21.34
N LYS A 120 -1.64 39.45 21.27
CA LYS A 120 -2.15 40.35 22.33
C LYS A 120 -2.66 39.51 23.51
N PRO A 121 -2.37 39.87 24.78
CA PRO A 121 -2.94 39.17 25.93
C PRO A 121 -4.47 39.14 25.86
N ARG A 122 -5.06 37.97 26.08
CA ARG A 122 -6.50 37.81 26.28
C ARG A 122 -6.80 37.94 27.76
N PRO A 123 -7.65 38.89 28.19
CA PRO A 123 -8.14 38.87 29.55
C PRO A 123 -8.91 37.55 29.75
N ILE A 124 -8.48 36.73 30.71
CA ILE A 124 -9.27 35.57 31.16
C ILE A 124 -10.50 36.16 31.85
N THR A 125 -11.57 36.37 31.10
CA THR A 125 -12.81 36.97 31.60
C THR A 125 -13.54 36.01 32.53
N HIS A 126 -13.33 34.70 32.37
CA HIS A 126 -14.01 33.66 33.13
C HIS A 126 -13.07 32.50 33.53
N PRO A 127 -12.51 32.48 34.75
CA PRO A 127 -11.89 31.26 35.28
C PRO A 127 -12.97 30.18 35.49
N PRO A 128 -12.68 28.88 35.26
CA PRO A 128 -13.64 27.81 35.49
C PRO A 128 -14.05 27.81 36.97
N ARG A 129 -15.32 28.19 37.25
CA ARG A 129 -15.87 28.11 38.61
C ARG A 129 -16.38 26.69 38.87
N PRO A 130 -16.26 26.18 40.11
CA PRO A 130 -16.62 24.80 40.42
C PRO A 130 -18.10 24.48 40.22
N ASP A 131 -18.98 25.48 40.35
CA ASP A 131 -20.42 25.24 40.46
C ASP A 131 -21.22 26.24 39.62
N ASN A 132 -21.95 25.73 38.63
CA ASN A 132 -23.05 26.37 37.88
C ASN A 132 -22.72 27.61 37.04
N ASP A 133 -22.16 27.40 35.84
CA ASP A 133 -22.37 28.34 34.73
C ASP A 133 -22.67 27.54 33.45
N ASP A 134 -23.90 27.65 32.95
CA ASP A 134 -24.30 27.23 31.58
C ASP A 134 -23.69 28.17 30.50
N GLN A 135 -22.75 29.03 30.88
CA GLN A 135 -22.09 29.99 30.01
C GLN A 135 -20.93 29.29 29.27
N PRO A 136 -20.89 29.30 27.93
CA PRO A 136 -19.86 28.61 27.17
C PRO A 136 -18.47 29.14 27.53
N PRO A 137 -17.44 28.26 27.56
CA PRO A 137 -16.05 28.69 27.76
C PRO A 137 -15.67 29.75 26.74
N ASP A 138 -14.79 30.67 27.14
CA ASP A 138 -14.31 31.77 26.28
C ASP A 138 -13.92 31.23 24.90
N GLU A 139 -14.60 31.69 23.84
CA GLU A 139 -14.48 31.08 22.52
C GLU A 139 -13.02 31.18 22.05
N THR A 140 -12.40 30.03 21.82
CA THR A 140 -11.03 29.97 21.30
C THR A 140 -11.01 30.63 19.93
N GLU A 141 -10.20 31.67 19.76
CA GLU A 141 -10.04 32.30 18.46
C GLU A 141 -9.31 31.37 17.51
N ILE A 142 -9.87 31.26 16.30
CA ILE A 142 -9.34 30.40 15.26
C ILE A 142 -9.13 31.17 13.96
N MET A 143 -8.19 30.71 13.16
CA MET A 143 -8.02 31.09 11.76
C MET A 143 -7.90 29.84 10.89
N HIS A 144 -8.11 30.01 9.59
CA HIS A 144 -8.01 28.92 8.61
C HIS A 144 -6.86 29.13 7.65
N MET A 145 -6.16 28.05 7.29
CA MET A 145 -5.13 28.05 6.26
C MET A 145 -5.44 26.98 5.21
N ASP A 146 -5.15 27.29 3.95
CA ASP A 146 -5.20 26.34 2.83
C ASP A 146 -3.80 26.19 2.23
N PRO A 147 -2.90 25.41 2.87
CA PRO A 147 -1.52 25.23 2.38
C PRO A 147 -1.46 24.59 1.00
N TRP A 148 -2.52 23.89 0.57
CA TRP A 148 -2.62 23.29 -0.76
C TRP A 148 -2.77 24.35 -1.86
N ARG A 149 -3.52 25.44 -1.60
CA ARG A 149 -3.70 26.55 -2.57
C ARG A 149 -2.78 27.75 -2.35
N SER A 150 -2.51 28.13 -1.11
CA SER A 150 -1.89 29.42 -0.79
C SER A 150 -1.06 29.37 0.49
N SER A 151 -0.25 30.41 0.71
CA SER A 151 0.47 30.63 1.98
C SER A 151 -0.19 31.69 2.87
N THR A 152 -1.39 32.14 2.51
CA THR A 152 -2.11 33.21 3.22
C THR A 152 -3.29 32.65 3.99
N GLU A 153 -3.73 33.40 4.98
CA GLU A 153 -4.96 33.10 5.71
C GLU A 153 -6.15 32.99 4.75
N THR A 154 -6.98 31.98 4.99
CA THR A 154 -8.25 31.79 4.31
C THR A 154 -9.35 32.42 5.15
N PRO A 155 -9.99 33.51 4.70
CA PRO A 155 -11.01 34.19 5.49
C PRO A 155 -12.18 33.26 5.81
N ARG A 156 -12.64 33.29 7.06
CA ARG A 156 -13.82 32.51 7.49
C ARG A 156 -15.08 32.88 6.70
N SER A 157 -15.21 34.14 6.30
CA SER A 157 -16.31 34.62 5.42
C SER A 157 -16.37 33.82 4.12
N ASP A 158 -15.23 33.57 3.50
CA ASP A 158 -15.16 32.92 2.19
C ASP A 158 -15.53 31.44 2.30
N LEU A 159 -15.12 30.80 3.40
CA LEU A 159 -15.52 29.43 3.71
C LEU A 159 -17.03 29.34 3.98
N LEU A 160 -17.60 30.27 4.75
CA LEU A 160 -19.04 30.33 4.98
C LEU A 160 -19.82 30.54 3.68
N THR A 161 -19.40 31.47 2.84
CA THR A 161 -20.02 31.71 1.52
C THR A 161 -20.01 30.44 0.68
N ARG A 162 -18.90 29.70 0.64
CA ARG A 162 -18.80 28.42 -0.08
C ARG A 162 -19.73 27.36 0.50
N LEU A 163 -19.83 27.22 1.83
CA LEU A 163 -20.77 26.28 2.45
C LEU A 163 -22.23 26.59 2.09
N ILE A 164 -22.60 27.88 2.05
CA ILE A 164 -23.92 28.33 1.63
C ILE A 164 -24.17 27.98 0.15
N GLN A 165 -23.20 28.26 -0.73
CA GLN A 165 -23.28 27.94 -2.16
C GLN A 165 -23.40 26.43 -2.42
N MET A 166 -22.80 25.61 -1.56
CA MET A 166 -22.91 24.15 -1.60
C MET A 166 -24.24 23.61 -1.05
N GLY A 167 -25.12 24.47 -0.52
CA GLY A 167 -26.39 24.07 0.07
C GLY A 167 -26.25 23.36 1.43
N ILE A 168 -25.13 23.52 2.12
CA ILE A 168 -24.94 22.93 3.45
C ILE A 168 -25.81 23.68 4.47
N PRO A 169 -26.64 22.99 5.28
CA PRO A 169 -27.48 23.64 6.28
C PRO A 169 -26.67 24.44 7.31
N PRO A 170 -27.14 25.64 7.75
CA PRO A 170 -26.45 26.46 8.74
C PRO A 170 -26.09 25.74 10.04
N SER A 171 -26.92 24.77 10.47
CA SER A 171 -26.66 23.93 11.65
C SER A 171 -25.36 23.11 11.55
N HIS A 172 -24.89 22.80 10.33
CA HIS A 172 -23.66 22.04 10.11
C HIS A 172 -22.43 22.93 9.91
N HIS A 173 -22.59 24.24 9.70
CA HIS A 173 -21.45 25.14 9.44
C HIS A 173 -20.39 25.13 10.54
N PRO A 174 -20.74 25.15 11.85
CA PRO A 174 -19.74 25.10 12.90
C PRO A 174 -18.87 23.84 12.82
N HIS A 175 -19.48 22.67 12.54
CA HIS A 175 -18.77 21.40 12.40
C HIS A 175 -17.80 21.38 11.21
N CYS A 176 -18.19 21.98 10.08
CA CYS A 176 -17.34 22.07 8.90
C CYS A 176 -16.13 23.01 9.10
N LEU A 177 -16.29 24.04 9.93
CA LEU A 177 -15.27 25.07 10.19
C LEU A 177 -14.39 24.75 11.41
N ALA A 178 -14.84 23.87 12.30
CA ALA A 178 -14.08 23.45 13.47
C ALA A 178 -12.95 22.47 13.12
N ALA A 179 -11.99 22.38 14.05
CA ALA A 179 -11.00 21.32 14.04
C ALA A 179 -11.68 19.95 14.15
N THR A 180 -11.17 18.95 13.44
CA THR A 180 -11.68 17.58 13.47
C THR A 180 -10.68 16.62 14.08
N SER A 181 -11.13 15.39 14.35
CA SER A 181 -10.31 14.35 14.98
C SER A 181 -9.41 13.64 13.95
N ASN A 182 -8.32 13.05 14.43
CA ASN A 182 -7.46 12.19 13.60
C ASN A 182 -8.24 10.99 13.03
N LEU A 183 -9.23 10.48 13.77
CA LEU A 183 -10.10 9.39 13.34
C LEU A 183 -10.91 9.77 12.09
N GLU A 184 -11.53 10.96 12.09
CA GLU A 184 -12.30 11.44 10.92
C GLU A 184 -11.40 11.64 9.69
N ILE A 185 -10.19 12.17 9.89
CA ILE A 185 -9.21 12.35 8.80
C ILE A 185 -8.72 11.01 8.25
N ALA A 186 -8.47 10.02 9.12
CA ALA A 186 -8.12 8.67 8.68
C ALA A 186 -9.26 8.01 7.87
N LEU A 187 -10.51 8.15 8.34
CA LEU A 187 -11.69 7.65 7.61
C LEU A 187 -11.89 8.38 6.27
N ARG A 188 -11.68 9.69 6.20
CA ARG A 188 -11.69 10.44 4.92
C ARG A 188 -10.58 9.98 3.98
N THR A 189 -9.38 9.70 4.50
CA THR A 189 -8.28 9.15 3.71
C THR A 189 -8.66 7.78 3.13
N GLY A 190 -9.30 6.91 3.91
CA GLY A 190 -9.82 5.64 3.42
C GLY A 190 -10.83 5.80 2.27
N ARG A 191 -11.75 6.78 2.37
CA ARG A 191 -12.71 7.09 1.29
C ARG A 191 -12.02 7.64 0.03
N ASN A 192 -11.01 8.50 0.19
CA ASN A 192 -10.22 8.99 -0.94
C ASN A 192 -9.47 7.84 -1.64
N LEU A 193 -8.88 6.93 -0.86
CA LEU A 193 -8.22 5.72 -1.39
C LEU A 193 -9.19 4.83 -2.16
N MET A 194 -10.41 4.64 -1.67
CA MET A 194 -11.44 3.87 -2.37
C MET A 194 -11.69 4.42 -3.78
N ASN A 195 -11.82 5.75 -3.92
CA ASN A 195 -12.03 6.40 -5.21
C ASN A 195 -10.79 6.30 -6.12
N SER A 196 -9.60 6.60 -5.58
CA SER A 196 -8.35 6.58 -6.33
C SER A 196 -7.94 5.17 -6.78
N VAL A 197 -8.28 4.12 -6.03
CA VAL A 197 -8.02 2.73 -6.43
C VAL A 197 -8.88 2.33 -7.62
N SER A 198 -10.16 2.71 -7.64
CA SER A 198 -11.05 2.43 -8.77
C SER A 198 -10.48 3.03 -10.06
N GLU A 199 -10.09 4.30 -10.02
CA GLU A 199 -9.47 4.97 -11.17
C GLU A 199 -8.12 4.36 -11.56
N ALA A 200 -7.29 3.99 -10.58
CA ALA A 200 -6.01 3.33 -10.85
C ALA A 200 -6.19 1.95 -11.53
N ARG A 201 -7.24 1.20 -11.18
CA ARG A 201 -7.57 -0.08 -11.83
C ARG A 201 -8.02 0.15 -13.28
N ASP A 202 -8.88 1.14 -13.51
CA ASP A 202 -9.32 1.50 -14.86
C ASP A 202 -8.14 1.88 -15.74
N LEU A 203 -7.22 2.71 -15.25
CA LEU A 203 -5.99 3.07 -15.96
C LEU A 203 -5.09 1.86 -16.22
N ALA A 204 -4.91 0.97 -15.24
CA ALA A 204 -4.12 -0.24 -15.40
C ALA A 204 -4.69 -1.16 -16.49
N HIS A 205 -6.02 -1.22 -16.64
CA HIS A 205 -6.68 -1.97 -17.71
C HIS A 205 -6.47 -1.36 -19.10
N THR A 206 -6.30 -0.04 -19.21
CA THR A 206 -5.98 0.63 -20.49
C THR A 206 -4.53 0.45 -20.95
N GLY A 207 -3.64 -0.08 -20.10
CA GLY A 207 -2.23 -0.30 -20.43
C GLY A 207 -1.38 0.98 -20.51
N VAL A 208 -1.91 2.12 -20.04
CA VAL A 208 -1.16 3.38 -19.99
C VAL A 208 -0.16 3.33 -18.83
N SER A 209 1.11 3.13 -19.16
CA SER A 209 2.19 3.17 -18.17
C SER A 209 2.57 4.61 -17.86
N THR A 210 2.36 5.06 -16.62
CA THR A 210 2.92 6.32 -16.14
C THR A 210 4.37 6.11 -15.70
N SER A 211 5.23 7.11 -15.89
CA SER A 211 6.65 7.07 -15.48
C SER A 211 6.85 7.29 -13.98
N THR A 212 5.80 7.73 -13.27
CA THR A 212 5.84 8.03 -11.83
C THR A 212 5.69 6.76 -11.01
N PRO A 213 6.39 6.63 -9.86
CA PRO A 213 6.18 5.52 -8.94
C PRO A 213 4.71 5.44 -8.52
N THR A 214 4.08 4.29 -8.80
CA THR A 214 2.69 4.04 -8.42
C THR A 214 2.64 3.13 -7.18
N PRO A 215 1.79 3.44 -6.20
CA PRO A 215 1.55 2.53 -5.08
C PRO A 215 1.03 1.18 -5.60
N ASN A 216 1.33 0.11 -4.85
CA ASN A 216 0.68 -1.17 -5.09
C ASN A 216 -0.84 -1.02 -4.86
N ILE A 217 -1.62 -1.22 -5.92
CA ILE A 217 -3.07 -1.02 -5.94
C ILE A 217 -3.76 -1.96 -4.94
N ASP A 218 -3.35 -3.22 -4.87
CA ASP A 218 -3.95 -4.23 -3.99
C ASP A 218 -3.63 -3.95 -2.52
N ALA A 219 -2.41 -3.51 -2.20
CA ALA A 219 -2.05 -3.10 -0.86
C ALA A 219 -2.80 -1.82 -0.44
N ALA A 220 -3.01 -0.87 -1.35
CA ALA A 220 -3.78 0.34 -1.09
C ALA A 220 -5.26 0.03 -0.83
N TRP A 221 -5.87 -0.83 -1.64
CA TRP A 221 -7.23 -1.33 -1.43
C TRP A 221 -7.34 -2.06 -0.09
N TYR A 222 -6.40 -2.94 0.23
CA TYR A 222 -6.41 -3.69 1.47
C TYR A 222 -6.28 -2.79 2.70
N SER A 223 -5.41 -1.78 2.64
CA SER A 223 -5.26 -0.76 3.68
C SER A 223 -6.54 0.03 3.91
N MET A 224 -7.27 0.35 2.83
CA MET A 224 -8.58 0.99 2.91
C MET A 224 -9.61 0.08 3.60
N LEU A 225 -9.71 -1.20 3.21
CA LEU A 225 -10.62 -2.16 3.82
C LEU A 225 -10.37 -2.30 5.33
N TRP A 226 -9.10 -2.47 5.72
CA TRP A 226 -8.70 -2.53 7.12
C TRP A 226 -9.06 -1.25 7.88
N SER A 227 -8.77 -0.08 7.30
CA SER A 227 -9.08 1.21 7.91
C SER A 227 -10.58 1.34 8.15
N MET A 228 -11.39 1.04 7.15
CA MET A 228 -12.85 1.16 7.24
C MET A 228 -13.49 0.11 8.16
N PHE A 229 -12.84 -1.05 8.35
CA PHE A 229 -13.30 -2.13 9.23
C PHE A 229 -12.96 -1.86 10.71
N ILE A 230 -11.72 -1.46 10.99
CA ILE A 230 -11.21 -1.26 12.36
C ILE A 230 -11.70 0.08 12.92
N LEU A 231 -11.63 1.15 12.13
CA LEU A 231 -11.94 2.50 12.59
C LEU A 231 -13.46 2.68 12.70
N GLY A 232 -13.94 2.83 13.94
CA GLY A 232 -15.36 2.94 14.26
C GLY A 232 -15.97 4.31 13.96
N GLU A 233 -17.28 4.31 13.73
CA GLU A 233 -18.11 5.52 13.77
C GLU A 233 -18.53 5.82 15.22
N SER A 234 -19.14 6.98 15.44
CA SER A 234 -19.61 7.47 16.75
C SER A 234 -20.58 6.53 17.48
N SER A 235 -21.14 5.50 16.81
CA SER A 235 -22.05 4.51 17.41
C SER A 235 -21.63 3.07 17.11
N ALA A 236 -21.84 2.17 18.09
CA ALA A 236 -21.56 0.74 17.95
C ALA A 236 -22.41 0.06 16.86
N ALA A 237 -23.67 0.48 16.71
CA ALA A 237 -24.58 -0.07 15.72
C ALA A 237 -24.13 0.26 14.29
N SER A 238 -23.76 1.52 14.02
CA SER A 238 -23.28 1.93 12.70
C SER A 238 -21.93 1.29 12.37
N ALA A 239 -21.03 1.19 13.37
CA ALA A 239 -19.75 0.49 13.21
C ALA A 239 -19.95 -1.00 12.83
N LEU A 240 -20.88 -1.69 13.50
CA LEU A 240 -21.19 -3.09 13.18
C LEU A 240 -21.79 -3.24 11.77
N HIS A 241 -22.73 -2.37 11.41
CA HIS A 241 -23.34 -2.39 10.08
C HIS A 241 -22.29 -2.26 8.97
N ARG A 242 -21.37 -1.30 9.13
CA ARG A 242 -20.27 -1.09 8.19
C ARG A 242 -19.33 -2.31 8.13
N ARG A 243 -18.95 -2.88 9.28
CA ARG A 243 -18.10 -4.09 9.33
C ARG A 243 -18.71 -5.24 8.55
N ARG A 244 -20.02 -5.46 8.66
CA ARG A 244 -20.73 -6.49 7.88
C ARG A 244 -20.64 -6.26 6.38
N GLN A 245 -20.74 -5.01 5.93
CA GLN A 245 -20.63 -4.66 4.52
C GLN A 245 -19.22 -4.88 3.98
N ILE A 246 -18.19 -4.59 4.79
CA ILE A 246 -16.78 -4.67 4.39
C ILE A 246 -16.23 -6.10 4.48
N LEU A 247 -16.72 -6.90 5.43
CA LEU A 247 -16.16 -8.21 5.75
C LEU A 247 -15.99 -9.14 4.54
N PRO A 248 -16.98 -9.30 3.63
CA PRO A 248 -16.80 -10.17 2.46
C PRO A 248 -15.61 -9.75 1.60
N TYR A 249 -15.50 -8.46 1.31
CA TYR A 249 -14.41 -7.90 0.51
C TYR A 249 -13.05 -8.03 1.23
N LEU A 250 -13.04 -7.85 2.55
CA LEU A 250 -11.82 -8.03 3.35
C LEU A 250 -11.31 -9.47 3.28
N ILE A 251 -12.21 -10.45 3.44
CA ILE A 251 -11.85 -11.88 3.41
C ILE A 251 -11.42 -12.32 2.01
N GLU A 252 -12.17 -11.93 0.98
CA GLU A 252 -11.84 -12.23 -0.42
C GLU A 252 -10.46 -11.66 -0.79
N HIS A 253 -10.21 -10.39 -0.45
CA HIS A 253 -8.95 -9.73 -0.81
C HIS A 253 -7.75 -10.31 -0.08
N TYR A 254 -7.91 -10.64 1.21
CA TYR A 254 -6.89 -11.36 2.00
C TYR A 254 -6.55 -12.71 1.36
N GLN A 255 -7.54 -13.53 1.04
CA GLN A 255 -7.32 -14.87 0.48
C GLN A 255 -6.63 -14.82 -0.88
N ALA A 256 -6.95 -13.82 -1.70
CA ALA A 256 -6.42 -13.69 -3.05
C ALA A 256 -5.01 -13.09 -3.09
N HIS A 257 -4.71 -12.10 -2.26
CA HIS A 257 -3.49 -11.28 -2.42
C HIS A 257 -2.53 -11.34 -1.23
N PHE A 258 -3.02 -11.64 -0.01
CA PHE A 258 -2.23 -11.59 1.23
C PHE A 258 -2.51 -12.79 2.17
N PRO A 259 -2.45 -14.06 1.70
CA PRO A 259 -2.77 -15.23 2.52
C PRO A 259 -1.87 -15.36 3.78
N GLU A 260 -0.68 -14.76 3.77
CA GLU A 260 0.22 -14.67 4.91
C GLU A 260 -0.37 -13.91 6.11
N ASP A 261 -1.37 -13.05 5.90
CA ASP A 261 -1.99 -12.22 6.93
C ASP A 261 -3.08 -12.96 7.72
N LEU A 262 -3.20 -14.29 7.59
CA LEU A 262 -4.13 -15.10 8.37
C LEU A 262 -4.04 -14.83 9.88
N GLY A 263 -2.82 -14.65 10.40
CA GLY A 263 -2.62 -14.30 11.81
C GLY A 263 -3.17 -12.93 12.20
N LEU A 264 -3.14 -11.96 11.27
CA LEU A 264 -3.72 -10.64 11.48
C LEU A 264 -5.26 -10.72 11.47
N ILE A 265 -5.83 -11.44 10.50
CA ILE A 265 -7.26 -11.70 10.40
C ILE A 265 -7.77 -12.37 11.68
N GLU A 266 -7.14 -13.48 12.08
CA GLU A 266 -7.50 -14.27 13.26
C GLU A 266 -7.47 -13.45 14.56
N ARG A 267 -6.49 -12.56 14.69
CA ARG A 267 -6.33 -11.75 15.91
C ARG A 267 -7.27 -10.55 15.99
N ILE A 268 -7.55 -9.88 14.88
CA ILE A 268 -8.25 -8.59 14.87
C ILE A 268 -9.73 -8.74 14.52
N VAL A 269 -10.07 -9.55 13.51
CA VAL A 269 -11.41 -9.54 12.91
C VAL A 269 -12.45 -10.21 13.80
N PRO A 270 -12.24 -11.43 14.35
CA PRO A 270 -13.22 -12.06 15.21
C PRO A 270 -13.62 -11.14 16.37
N PRO A 271 -12.73 -10.64 17.25
CA PRO A 271 -13.13 -9.83 18.42
C PRO A 271 -14.11 -8.69 18.12
N LEU A 272 -14.05 -8.10 16.92
CA LEU A 272 -14.92 -7.00 16.49
C LEU A 272 -16.33 -7.43 16.03
N LEU A 273 -16.60 -8.72 15.96
CA LEU A 273 -17.82 -9.37 15.51
C LEU A 273 -18.40 -10.34 16.57
N GLU A 274 -17.95 -10.25 17.82
CA GLU A 274 -18.42 -11.14 18.89
C GLU A 274 -19.96 -11.07 19.04
N GLY A 275 -20.57 -12.24 19.27
CA GLY A 275 -22.03 -12.40 19.34
C GLY A 275 -22.77 -12.30 17.99
N GLN A 276 -22.06 -12.16 16.87
CA GLN A 276 -22.67 -12.11 15.53
C GLN A 276 -22.57 -13.46 14.80
N ARG A 277 -23.36 -13.66 13.74
CA ARG A 277 -23.34 -14.91 12.96
C ARG A 277 -22.04 -15.08 12.18
N GLU A 278 -21.54 -13.96 11.67
CA GLU A 278 -20.31 -13.82 10.89
C GLU A 278 -19.08 -14.30 11.68
N TRP A 279 -19.09 -14.16 13.01
CA TRP A 279 -18.05 -14.71 13.89
C TRP A 279 -17.83 -16.21 13.67
N HIS A 280 -18.92 -16.99 13.66
CA HIS A 280 -18.84 -18.44 13.59
C HIS A 280 -18.34 -18.91 12.23
N VAL A 281 -18.81 -18.26 11.16
CA VAL A 281 -18.35 -18.51 9.78
C VAL A 281 -16.86 -18.19 9.66
N LEU A 282 -16.42 -17.05 10.19
CA LEU A 282 -15.04 -16.63 10.17
C LEU A 282 -14.12 -17.60 10.92
N LEU A 283 -14.55 -18.09 12.10
CA LEU A 283 -13.76 -19.04 12.88
C LEU A 283 -13.61 -20.38 12.14
N HIS A 284 -14.63 -20.82 11.42
CA HIS A 284 -14.55 -22.01 10.56
C HIS A 284 -13.54 -21.81 9.41
N LEU A 285 -13.58 -20.65 8.74
CA LEU A 285 -12.62 -20.29 7.69
C LEU A 285 -11.18 -20.27 8.22
N ILE A 286 -10.93 -19.62 9.36
CA ILE A 286 -9.62 -19.56 10.01
C ILE A 286 -9.14 -20.97 10.39
N THR A 287 -10.00 -21.77 11.01
CA THR A 287 -9.65 -23.14 11.44
C THR A 287 -9.27 -24.01 10.23
N THR A 288 -10.01 -23.85 9.13
CA THR A 288 -9.75 -24.57 7.89
C THR A 288 -8.42 -24.13 7.28
N ALA A 289 -8.17 -22.82 7.18
CA ALA A 289 -6.90 -22.28 6.68
C ALA A 289 -5.70 -22.75 7.53
N ARG A 290 -5.79 -22.68 8.85
CA ARG A 290 -4.75 -23.20 9.77
C ARG A 290 -4.52 -24.71 9.62
N LYS A 291 -5.58 -25.48 9.35
CA LYS A 291 -5.45 -26.92 9.09
C LYS A 291 -4.71 -27.18 7.78
N VAL A 292 -4.99 -26.39 6.74
CA VAL A 292 -4.25 -26.44 5.47
C VAL A 292 -2.78 -26.11 5.70
N ASP A 293 -2.46 -25.04 6.44
CA ASP A 293 -1.07 -24.66 6.76
C ASP A 293 -0.33 -25.76 7.53
N ARG A 294 -0.96 -26.35 8.56
CA ARG A 294 -0.36 -27.44 9.35
C ARG A 294 -0.12 -28.70 8.52
N ASN A 295 -0.98 -28.95 7.54
CA ASN A 295 -0.89 -30.10 6.65
C ASN A 295 -0.02 -29.81 5.41
N ALA A 296 0.43 -28.56 5.24
CA ALA A 296 1.35 -28.21 4.18
C ALA A 296 2.63 -29.03 4.34
N ARG A 297 3.15 -29.54 3.23
CA ARG A 297 4.40 -30.30 3.26
C ARG A 297 5.49 -29.42 3.85
N ALA A 298 6.23 -29.96 4.82
CA ALA A 298 7.37 -29.28 5.39
C ALA A 298 8.29 -28.79 4.25
N PRO A 299 8.79 -27.54 4.32
CA PRO A 299 9.76 -27.05 3.36
C PRO A 299 10.91 -28.05 3.26
N CYS A 300 11.08 -28.68 2.11
CA CYS A 300 12.17 -29.63 1.93
C CYS A 300 13.47 -28.85 1.76
N TYR A 301 14.27 -28.77 2.83
CA TYR A 301 15.65 -28.33 2.69
C TYR A 301 16.38 -29.35 1.81
N ARG A 302 17.01 -28.86 0.76
CA ARG A 302 17.77 -29.74 -0.11
C ARG A 302 18.97 -30.29 0.64
N ALA A 303 19.07 -31.62 0.71
CA ALA A 303 20.27 -32.28 1.17
C ALA A 303 21.41 -31.98 0.18
N GLY A 304 22.41 -31.22 0.63
CA GLY A 304 23.70 -31.12 -0.04
C GLY A 304 24.30 -29.72 -0.11
N VAL A 305 24.91 -29.26 1.00
CA VAL A 305 26.36 -28.98 1.05
C VAL A 305 26.82 -29.27 2.49
N ARG A 306 27.09 -30.54 2.81
CA ARG A 306 28.12 -30.89 3.79
C ARG A 306 29.27 -31.52 3.00
N GLY A 307 30.11 -30.65 2.44
CA GLY A 307 31.50 -30.94 2.08
C GLY A 307 32.37 -29.92 2.82
N PRO A 308 33.62 -30.26 3.18
CA PRO A 308 34.43 -29.46 4.10
C PRO A 308 34.67 -28.07 3.53
N VAL A 309 34.58 -27.06 4.39
CA VAL A 309 35.19 -25.75 4.12
C VAL A 309 36.70 -25.97 4.12
N GLY A 310 37.29 -26.04 2.93
CA GLY A 310 38.73 -26.15 2.75
C GLY A 310 39.10 -26.14 1.28
N GLY A 311 39.95 -25.20 0.89
CA GLY A 311 40.65 -25.21 -0.41
C GLY A 311 40.35 -24.01 -1.30
N ASP A 312 41.08 -22.93 -1.03
CA ASP A 312 41.76 -22.08 -2.00
C ASP A 312 40.94 -21.21 -2.97
N VAL A 313 41.01 -19.91 -2.67
CA VAL A 313 40.90 -18.81 -3.62
C VAL A 313 42.06 -18.95 -4.61
N GLU A 314 41.78 -19.25 -5.87
CA GLU A 314 42.77 -19.06 -6.93
C GLU A 314 42.21 -18.13 -8.02
N GLU A 315 42.85 -16.97 -8.12
CA GLU A 315 42.78 -16.04 -9.24
C GLU A 315 43.25 -16.73 -10.52
N GLY A 316 42.53 -16.51 -11.63
CA GLY A 316 42.90 -17.02 -12.94
C GLY A 316 42.38 -16.12 -14.05
N LEU A 317 43.22 -15.16 -14.43
CA LEU A 317 43.07 -14.18 -15.49
C LEU A 317 43.14 -14.82 -16.89
N GLU A 318 42.30 -14.30 -17.82
CA GLU A 318 42.56 -14.12 -19.27
C GLU A 318 42.71 -15.32 -20.26
N LYS A 319 41.81 -15.41 -21.27
CA LYS A 319 42.02 -14.87 -22.64
C LYS A 319 40.85 -15.12 -23.62
N SER A 320 40.43 -14.00 -24.22
CA SER A 320 39.84 -13.74 -25.56
C SER A 320 39.28 -14.85 -26.46
N SER A 321 38.07 -14.61 -26.97
CA SER A 321 37.84 -14.50 -28.43
C SER A 321 36.65 -13.59 -28.72
N SER A 322 36.90 -12.60 -29.58
CA SER A 322 35.99 -11.58 -30.08
C SER A 322 35.01 -12.10 -31.13
N SER A 323 33.76 -11.64 -31.08
CA SER A 323 32.99 -11.27 -32.28
C SER A 323 31.80 -10.39 -31.92
N SER A 324 31.80 -9.19 -32.49
CA SER A 324 30.77 -8.15 -32.49
C SER A 324 29.56 -8.52 -33.36
N ALA A 325 28.33 -8.20 -32.92
CA ALA A 325 27.36 -7.37 -33.66
C ALA A 325 25.92 -7.43 -33.10
N SER A 326 25.29 -6.26 -33.08
CA SER A 326 23.85 -5.97 -33.20
C SER A 326 22.92 -6.04 -31.97
N SER A 327 22.43 -4.85 -31.63
CA SER A 327 21.03 -4.46 -31.42
C SER A 327 20.17 -5.33 -30.50
N SER A 328 19.72 -4.78 -29.38
CA SER A 328 18.68 -5.41 -28.54
C SER A 328 17.61 -4.40 -28.13
N PRO A 329 16.33 -4.78 -28.21
CA PRO A 329 15.25 -4.08 -27.52
C PRO A 329 15.28 -4.41 -26.02
N GLY A 330 14.66 -3.54 -25.22
CA GLY A 330 14.61 -3.62 -23.75
C GLY A 330 13.84 -4.83 -23.19
N PRO A 331 13.85 -5.02 -21.86
CA PRO A 331 13.31 -6.22 -21.23
C PRO A 331 11.77 -6.24 -21.29
N PRO A 332 11.11 -7.39 -21.51
CA PRO A 332 9.67 -7.49 -21.40
C PRO A 332 9.24 -7.68 -19.94
N SER A 333 8.22 -6.91 -19.52
CA SER A 333 7.44 -7.13 -18.30
C SER A 333 6.50 -8.32 -18.49
N SER A 334 6.56 -9.31 -17.61
CA SER A 334 5.66 -10.48 -17.63
C SER A 334 4.42 -10.21 -16.79
N SER A 335 3.30 -9.93 -17.44
CA SER A 335 1.97 -9.96 -16.81
C SER A 335 0.90 -10.17 -17.87
N LEU A 336 0.37 -11.40 -18.01
CA LEU A 336 -0.93 -11.69 -18.63
C LEU A 336 -1.51 -13.05 -18.13
N PRO A 337 -2.84 -13.28 -18.25
CA PRO A 337 -3.68 -13.88 -17.21
C PRO A 337 -4.30 -15.24 -17.58
N TYR A 338 -4.81 -15.95 -16.57
CA TYR A 338 -5.54 -17.22 -16.68
C TYR A 338 -7.05 -16.97 -16.90
N ALA A 339 -7.66 -17.67 -17.86
CA ALA A 339 -9.10 -17.60 -18.16
C ALA A 339 -9.89 -18.79 -17.55
N PRO A 340 -11.17 -18.62 -17.16
CA PRO A 340 -11.96 -19.64 -16.46
C PRO A 340 -12.83 -20.49 -17.42
N GLY A 341 -12.94 -21.80 -17.18
CA GLY A 341 -13.83 -22.71 -17.90
C GLY A 341 -15.08 -23.08 -17.08
N GLY A 342 -16.26 -22.83 -17.66
CA GLY A 342 -17.57 -23.29 -17.19
C GLY A 342 -18.00 -24.66 -17.77
N PRO A 343 -19.17 -25.20 -17.36
CA PRO A 343 -19.35 -26.63 -17.10
C PRO A 343 -20.08 -27.41 -18.21
N GLY A 344 -19.87 -28.73 -18.24
CA GLY A 344 -20.65 -29.67 -19.05
C GLY A 344 -20.55 -31.11 -18.52
N ASN A 345 -21.68 -31.62 -18.02
CA ASN A 345 -22.04 -33.04 -17.87
C ASN A 345 -23.39 -33.17 -18.64
N PRO A 346 -23.87 -34.34 -19.13
CA PRO A 346 -23.81 -35.66 -18.49
C PRO A 346 -23.56 -36.86 -19.46
N ASP A 347 -23.24 -38.03 -18.90
CA ASP A 347 -24.03 -39.27 -19.09
C ASP A 347 -23.25 -40.52 -18.59
N ALA A 348 -23.86 -41.18 -17.60
CA ALA A 348 -23.65 -42.60 -17.24
C ALA A 348 -24.71 -43.44 -18.01
N PRO A 349 -24.70 -44.80 -18.12
CA PRO A 349 -24.36 -45.81 -17.07
C PRO A 349 -23.81 -47.14 -17.69
N PRO A 350 -23.97 -48.37 -17.12
CA PRO A 350 -24.22 -48.82 -15.76
C PRO A 350 -23.20 -49.84 -15.20
N THR A 351 -23.30 -50.05 -13.89
CA THR A 351 -22.66 -51.08 -13.06
C THR A 351 -23.35 -52.45 -13.11
N GLY A 352 -22.57 -53.53 -13.00
CA GLY A 352 -23.00 -54.87 -12.61
C GLY A 352 -21.83 -55.66 -11.97
N PRO A 353 -22.02 -56.45 -10.90
CA PRO A 353 -20.93 -56.97 -10.06
C PRO A 353 -20.59 -58.43 -10.39
N GLU A 354 -19.34 -58.85 -10.18
CA GLU A 354 -19.06 -60.28 -9.94
C GLU A 354 -17.72 -60.52 -9.21
N ARG A 355 -17.72 -61.60 -8.43
CA ARG A 355 -16.75 -62.01 -7.40
C ARG A 355 -15.45 -62.61 -7.98
N GLY A 356 -14.40 -62.64 -7.16
CA GLY A 356 -13.08 -63.23 -7.45
C GLY A 356 -13.05 -64.75 -7.68
N PRO A 357 -11.86 -65.31 -7.93
CA PRO A 357 -11.10 -65.89 -6.83
C PRO A 357 -9.56 -65.67 -6.87
N GLU A 358 -8.94 -66.13 -5.80
CA GLU A 358 -7.53 -66.14 -5.40
C GLU A 358 -6.60 -66.93 -6.35
N GLY A 359 -5.28 -66.67 -6.27
CA GLY A 359 -4.28 -67.68 -6.64
C GLY A 359 -2.92 -67.19 -7.18
N GLU A 360 -1.93 -67.19 -6.29
CA GLU A 360 -0.51 -67.57 -6.52
C GLU A 360 0.47 -66.67 -7.31
N GLY A 361 1.64 -66.49 -6.70
CA GLY A 361 2.76 -65.74 -7.25
C GLY A 361 3.78 -66.58 -8.00
N GLN A 362 4.62 -65.91 -8.79
CA GLN A 362 5.97 -66.36 -9.12
C GLN A 362 6.82 -65.18 -9.62
N GLY A 363 8.06 -65.13 -9.13
CA GLY A 363 9.02 -64.06 -9.41
C GLY A 363 9.63 -64.11 -10.82
N GLY A 364 10.04 -62.94 -11.32
CA GLY A 364 10.69 -62.80 -12.62
C GLY A 364 11.40 -61.45 -12.79
N ARG A 365 12.69 -61.45 -12.43
CA ARG A 365 13.81 -60.58 -12.84
C ARG A 365 13.55 -59.35 -13.75
N GLY A 366 13.86 -58.17 -13.19
CA GLY A 366 14.87 -57.23 -13.70
C GLY A 366 14.81 -56.79 -15.17
N GLY A 367 14.07 -55.73 -15.44
CA GLY A 367 14.22 -54.89 -16.64
C GLY A 367 13.95 -53.43 -16.27
N GLY A 368 15.01 -52.69 -15.93
CA GLY A 368 14.93 -51.28 -15.57
C GLY A 368 14.49 -50.42 -16.75
N ARG A 369 13.19 -50.09 -16.82
CA ARG A 369 12.70 -48.98 -17.65
C ARG A 369 13.19 -47.69 -17.01
N ARG A 370 14.13 -46.99 -17.66
CA ARG A 370 14.50 -45.63 -17.28
C ARG A 370 13.27 -44.76 -17.45
N ASP A 371 12.86 -44.12 -16.35
CA ASP A 371 11.77 -43.17 -16.32
C ASP A 371 12.15 -41.93 -17.16
N PRO A 372 11.44 -41.59 -18.26
CA PRO A 372 11.79 -40.47 -19.15
C PRO A 372 11.85 -39.13 -18.41
N LEU A 373 11.08 -38.99 -17.33
CA LEU A 373 11.01 -37.79 -16.50
C LEU A 373 12.30 -37.55 -15.68
N ALA A 374 13.00 -38.63 -15.32
CA ALA A 374 14.28 -38.56 -14.60
C ALA A 374 15.43 -38.11 -15.52
N ALA A 375 15.37 -38.43 -16.81
CA ALA A 375 16.37 -37.98 -17.79
C ALA A 375 16.23 -36.48 -18.13
N ALA A 376 15.00 -35.96 -18.19
CA ALA A 376 14.74 -34.55 -18.49
C ALA A 376 15.19 -33.57 -17.38
N THR A 377 15.18 -34.02 -16.12
CA THR A 377 15.59 -33.22 -14.96
C THR A 377 17.11 -33.19 -14.71
N ALA A 378 17.86 -34.09 -15.35
CA ALA A 378 19.32 -34.17 -15.27
C ALA A 378 20.03 -33.01 -16.00
N ALA A 379 19.39 -32.41 -17.01
CA ALA A 379 19.95 -31.34 -17.84
C ALA A 379 19.78 -29.91 -17.27
N VAL A 380 19.17 -29.79 -16.09
CA VAL A 380 18.81 -28.50 -15.46
C VAL A 380 19.83 -28.17 -14.37
N THR A 381 20.72 -27.22 -14.67
CA THR A 381 21.86 -26.81 -13.83
C THR A 381 21.45 -26.07 -12.56
N TRP A 382 20.49 -25.15 -12.67
CA TRP A 382 20.03 -24.31 -11.56
C TRP A 382 18.64 -24.75 -11.11
N LYS A 383 18.33 -24.60 -9.83
CA LYS A 383 17.12 -25.23 -9.27
C LYS A 383 16.35 -24.20 -8.45
N ILE A 384 15.08 -24.46 -8.16
CA ILE A 384 14.22 -23.51 -7.42
C ILE A 384 14.93 -23.10 -6.11
N GLY A 385 14.93 -21.81 -5.81
CA GLY A 385 15.64 -21.19 -4.69
C GLY A 385 17.07 -20.74 -5.00
N THR A 386 17.60 -21.00 -6.20
CA THR A 386 18.95 -20.54 -6.58
C THR A 386 18.95 -19.03 -6.76
N TYR A 387 19.67 -18.31 -5.91
CA TYR A 387 20.02 -16.92 -6.13
C TYR A 387 21.01 -16.81 -7.30
N PHE A 388 20.80 -15.84 -8.19
CA PHE A 388 21.78 -15.50 -9.20
C PHE A 388 21.78 -14.00 -9.50
N ARG A 389 22.85 -13.56 -10.18
CA ARG A 389 22.94 -12.23 -10.76
C ARG A 389 23.04 -12.36 -12.28
N HIS A 390 22.10 -11.75 -13.01
CA HIS A 390 22.04 -11.87 -14.46
C HIS A 390 23.31 -11.29 -15.11
N LYS A 391 24.02 -12.09 -15.90
CA LYS A 391 25.34 -11.72 -16.46
C LYS A 391 25.26 -10.49 -17.37
N ARG A 392 24.20 -10.37 -18.17
CA ARG A 392 24.03 -9.28 -19.15
C ARG A 392 23.30 -8.06 -18.59
N TYR A 393 22.30 -8.27 -17.73
CA TYR A 393 21.36 -7.23 -17.27
C TYR A 393 21.54 -6.86 -15.79
N ARG A 394 22.45 -7.53 -15.08
CA ARG A 394 22.90 -7.22 -13.71
C ARG A 394 21.83 -7.22 -12.61
N TYR A 395 20.57 -7.56 -12.91
CA TYR A 395 19.55 -7.80 -11.89
C TYR A 395 19.89 -9.03 -11.05
N ALA A 396 19.39 -9.06 -9.81
CA ALA A 396 19.46 -10.21 -8.92
C ALA A 396 18.08 -10.85 -8.85
N GLY A 397 18.03 -12.19 -8.83
CA GLY A 397 16.78 -12.94 -8.81
C GLY A 397 16.96 -14.31 -8.18
N ILE A 398 15.84 -14.97 -7.92
CA ILE A 398 15.80 -16.32 -7.38
C ILE A 398 15.02 -17.17 -8.36
N VAL A 399 15.57 -18.31 -8.78
CA VAL A 399 14.84 -19.25 -9.64
C VAL A 399 13.58 -19.73 -8.90
N ILE A 400 12.39 -19.52 -9.45
CA ILE A 400 11.10 -19.99 -8.92
C ILE A 400 10.53 -21.18 -9.70
N GLY A 401 11.08 -21.48 -10.87
CA GLY A 401 10.68 -22.64 -11.69
C GLY A 401 11.53 -22.76 -12.96
N TRP A 402 11.25 -23.76 -13.79
CA TRP A 402 11.80 -23.84 -15.14
C TRP A 402 10.92 -24.69 -16.06
N ASP A 403 10.98 -24.40 -17.35
CA ASP A 403 10.49 -25.27 -18.41
C ASP A 403 11.67 -26.01 -19.03
N THR A 404 11.54 -27.32 -19.29
CA THR A 404 12.63 -28.12 -19.88
C THR A 404 12.88 -27.83 -21.36
N SER A 405 11.94 -27.12 -21.99
CA SER A 405 12.00 -26.64 -23.36
C SER A 405 11.14 -25.38 -23.50
N CYS A 406 11.42 -24.54 -24.49
CA CYS A 406 10.63 -23.35 -24.76
C CYS A 406 9.22 -23.73 -25.28
N GLY A 407 8.18 -23.41 -24.51
CA GLY A 407 6.77 -23.56 -24.91
C GLY A 407 6.11 -22.24 -25.34
N ALA A 408 6.88 -21.19 -25.61
CA ALA A 408 6.36 -19.88 -25.96
C ALA A 408 5.87 -19.83 -27.42
N GLU A 409 4.98 -18.86 -27.70
CA GLU A 409 4.46 -18.60 -29.05
C GLU A 409 5.59 -18.27 -30.05
N PRO A 410 5.47 -18.65 -31.35
CA PRO A 410 6.51 -18.46 -32.35
C PRO A 410 7.01 -17.01 -32.47
N ALA A 411 6.12 -16.03 -32.36
CA ALA A 411 6.48 -14.60 -32.41
C ALA A 411 7.43 -14.20 -31.27
N TRP A 412 7.25 -14.77 -30.07
CA TRP A 412 8.13 -14.51 -28.93
C TRP A 412 9.49 -15.19 -29.09
N ILE A 413 9.51 -16.42 -29.62
CA ILE A 413 10.73 -17.18 -29.90
C ILE A 413 11.61 -16.43 -30.91
N GLU A 414 11.01 -15.88 -31.97
CA GLU A 414 11.68 -15.08 -32.99
C GLU A 414 12.21 -13.76 -32.38
N GLN A 415 11.37 -13.05 -31.63
CA GLN A 415 11.74 -11.80 -30.98
C GLN A 415 12.92 -11.97 -30.00
N MET A 416 12.92 -13.06 -29.22
CA MET A 416 13.95 -13.35 -28.23
C MET A 416 15.14 -14.14 -28.79
N ARG A 417 15.15 -14.41 -30.09
CA ARG A 417 16.18 -15.18 -30.81
C ARG A 417 16.52 -16.49 -30.10
N VAL A 418 15.49 -17.20 -29.65
CA VAL A 418 15.66 -18.42 -28.85
C VAL A 418 16.40 -19.50 -29.62
N ASP A 419 16.20 -19.57 -30.93
CA ASP A 419 16.85 -20.54 -31.82
C ASP A 419 18.37 -20.31 -31.96
N ASP A 420 18.85 -19.09 -31.71
CA ASP A 420 20.28 -18.75 -31.75
C ASP A 420 21.03 -19.13 -30.47
N LEU A 421 20.32 -19.62 -29.44
CA LEU A 421 20.93 -20.02 -28.20
C LEU A 421 21.67 -21.37 -28.35
N PRO A 422 22.69 -21.68 -27.51
CA PRO A 422 23.54 -22.86 -27.69
C PRO A 422 22.83 -24.22 -27.77
N ARG A 423 21.61 -24.30 -27.24
CA ARG A 423 20.75 -25.49 -27.28
C ARG A 423 19.33 -25.16 -27.78
N GLY A 424 19.16 -24.00 -28.41
CA GLY A 424 17.90 -23.52 -28.97
C GLY A 424 16.73 -23.61 -27.98
N ARG A 425 15.58 -24.08 -28.49
CA ARG A 425 14.35 -24.35 -27.72
C ARG A 425 14.46 -25.55 -26.77
N HIS A 426 15.47 -26.40 -26.91
CA HIS A 426 15.60 -27.67 -26.16
C HIS A 426 16.45 -27.55 -24.89
N GLN A 427 16.64 -26.34 -24.39
CA GLN A 427 17.31 -26.08 -23.12
C GLN A 427 16.32 -25.65 -22.04
N PRO A 428 16.73 -25.70 -20.76
CA PRO A 428 15.92 -25.19 -19.68
C PRO A 428 15.75 -23.66 -19.75
N PHE A 429 14.50 -23.18 -19.62
CA PHE A 429 14.16 -21.77 -19.45
C PHE A 429 13.75 -21.54 -18.01
N PHE A 430 14.49 -20.67 -17.30
CA PHE A 430 14.27 -20.43 -15.87
C PHE A 430 13.26 -19.30 -15.65
N ASN A 431 12.30 -19.57 -14.76
CA ASN A 431 11.37 -18.59 -14.23
C ASN A 431 12.01 -17.96 -12.99
N VAL A 432 12.04 -16.63 -12.90
CA VAL A 432 12.84 -15.86 -11.94
C VAL A 432 12.02 -14.76 -11.31
#